data_AF-A0A1C6DHW6-F1
#
_entry.id   AF-A0A1C6DHW6-F1
#
_cell.length_a   1.000
_cell.length_b   1.000
_cell.length_c   1.000
_cell.angle_alpha   90.00
_cell.angle_beta   90.00
_cell.angle_gamma   90.00
#
_symmetry.space_group_name_H-M   'P 1'
#
loop_
_entity.id
_entity.type
_entity.pdbx_description
1 polymer ?
#
loop_
_entity_poly.entity_id
_entity_poly.type
_entity_poly.pdbx_seq_one_letter_code
_entity_poly.pdbx_strand_id
1 'polypeptide(L)'
;MKYNYNLELNNIVEKIYKELIYKIAIDDSKIDFSKDKIDNTKKLLSSEKVYIGSDMDEFIINYIPKGHEGNLFRVCIAKYHNRLHPRFENYKGEPIIDSSYNKFALLLWEEHMNNLLISDVQNLFTQKNFINFVNNKLDNYIDELSSRITEYKNKLVTINFKNKENLLETIANMILNEELPFELSHSIVDMDKLRDDMTKMATSFDMYNEFDKLEDDTKYCLINYCKYNPDDLLNELTSNHGFKLVSNDCLIKNK
;
A
#
# COMPACT_ATOMS: atom_id res chain seq x y z
N MET A 1 15.75 23.59 -10.13
CA MET A 1 14.43 24.28 -10.20
C MET A 1 14.16 25.02 -8.88
N LYS A 2 13.28 26.05 -8.79
CA LYS A 2 12.88 26.63 -7.49
C LYS A 2 11.54 26.00 -7.08
N TYR A 3 11.59 24.98 -6.22
CA TYR A 3 10.38 24.37 -5.68
C TYR A 3 9.62 25.37 -4.81
N ASN A 4 8.29 25.39 -4.96
CA ASN A 4 7.39 26.02 -3.99
C ASN A 4 6.86 24.93 -3.07
N TYR A 5 7.45 24.80 -1.89
CA TYR A 5 7.15 23.69 -1.00
C TYR A 5 5.66 23.58 -0.64
N ASN A 6 4.96 24.70 -0.40
CA ASN A 6 3.53 24.67 -0.12
C ASN A 6 2.70 24.14 -1.30
N LEU A 7 3.10 24.45 -2.54
CA LEU A 7 2.43 23.93 -3.73
C LEU A 7 2.67 22.42 -3.87
N GLU A 8 3.92 21.98 -3.73
CA GLU A 8 4.28 20.56 -3.83
C GLU A 8 3.59 19.73 -2.75
N LEU A 9 3.52 20.27 -1.53
CA LEU A 9 2.86 19.63 -0.41
C LEU A 9 1.36 19.42 -0.68
N ASN A 10 0.67 20.44 -1.21
CA ASN A 10 -0.73 20.30 -1.64
C ASN A 10 -0.88 19.28 -2.79
N ASN A 11 0.04 19.28 -3.75
CA ASN A 11 0.03 18.31 -4.85
C ASN A 11 0.18 16.86 -4.33
N ILE A 12 1.06 16.63 -3.36
CA ILE A 12 1.25 15.31 -2.73
C ILE A 12 -0.03 14.89 -2.00
N VAL A 13 -0.63 15.79 -1.20
CA VAL A 13 -1.89 15.53 -0.51
C VAL A 13 -3.02 15.19 -1.48
N GLU A 14 -3.13 15.88 -2.61
CA GLU A 14 -4.13 15.56 -3.65
C GLU A 14 -3.91 14.19 -4.27
N LYS A 15 -2.66 13.78 -4.50
CA LYS A 15 -2.34 12.43 -4.97
C LYS A 15 -2.69 11.36 -3.94
N ILE A 16 -2.51 11.63 -2.65
CA ILE A 16 -2.94 10.73 -1.58
C ILE A 16 -4.46 10.56 -1.59
N TYR A 17 -5.23 11.65 -1.75
CA TYR A 17 -6.67 11.53 -1.87
C TYR A 17 -7.10 10.69 -3.07
N LYS A 18 -6.43 10.84 -4.22
CA LYS A 18 -6.69 9.97 -5.38
C LYS A 18 -6.41 8.50 -5.07
N GLU A 19 -5.29 8.21 -4.41
CA GLU A 19 -4.91 6.84 -4.08
C GLU A 19 -5.89 6.21 -3.09
N LEU A 20 -6.35 6.96 -2.09
CA LEU A 20 -7.37 6.50 -1.16
C LEU A 20 -8.71 6.22 -1.86
N ILE A 21 -9.15 7.11 -2.75
CA ILE A 21 -10.37 6.89 -3.55
C ILE A 21 -10.22 5.64 -4.41
N TYR A 22 -9.05 5.42 -5.00
CA TYR A 22 -8.75 4.23 -5.78
C TYR A 22 -8.82 2.95 -4.93
N LYS A 23 -8.20 2.94 -3.74
CA LYS A 23 -8.27 1.81 -2.80
C LYS A 23 -9.73 1.52 -2.41
N ILE A 24 -10.49 2.54 -1.99
CA ILE A 24 -11.92 2.40 -1.64
C ILE A 24 -12.74 1.86 -2.82
N ALA A 25 -12.47 2.32 -4.05
CA ALA A 25 -13.20 1.89 -5.23
C ALA A 25 -12.90 0.45 -5.68
N ILE A 26 -11.74 -0.08 -5.32
CA ILE A 26 -11.42 -1.50 -5.51
C ILE A 26 -12.19 -2.34 -4.51
N ASP A 27 -12.24 -1.91 -3.25
CA ASP A 27 -12.81 -2.68 -2.17
C ASP A 27 -14.35 -2.66 -2.17
N ASP A 28 -14.97 -1.53 -2.56
CA ASP A 28 -16.43 -1.40 -2.66
C ASP A 28 -16.93 -1.39 -4.11
N SER A 29 -17.53 -2.51 -4.51
CA SER A 29 -18.22 -2.68 -5.80
C SER A 29 -19.33 -1.66 -6.12
N LYS A 30 -19.83 -0.92 -5.12
CA LYS A 30 -20.86 0.13 -5.31
C LYS A 30 -20.28 1.44 -5.85
N ILE A 31 -18.97 1.62 -5.74
CA ILE A 31 -18.28 2.79 -6.27
C ILE A 31 -18.19 2.66 -7.79
N ASP A 32 -18.87 3.56 -8.49
CA ASP A 32 -18.99 3.55 -9.93
C ASP A 32 -18.82 4.97 -10.48
N PHE A 33 -17.80 5.15 -11.31
CA PHE A 33 -17.44 6.43 -11.89
C PHE A 33 -18.16 6.72 -13.22
N SER A 34 -19.12 5.89 -13.62
CA SER A 34 -20.01 6.17 -14.76
C SER A 34 -20.83 7.44 -14.53
N LYS A 35 -21.05 8.20 -15.62
CA LYS A 35 -21.68 9.54 -15.59
C LYS A 35 -23.00 9.58 -14.81
N ASP A 36 -23.80 8.53 -14.91
CA ASP A 36 -25.14 8.46 -14.28
C ASP A 36 -25.09 8.22 -12.77
N LYS A 37 -23.93 7.80 -12.21
CA LYS A 37 -23.77 7.43 -10.80
C LYS A 37 -22.77 8.30 -10.03
N ILE A 38 -22.11 9.27 -10.68
CA ILE A 38 -21.09 10.13 -10.06
C ILE A 38 -21.59 10.79 -8.76
N ASP A 39 -22.81 11.32 -8.77
CA ASP A 39 -23.38 11.99 -7.59
C ASP A 39 -23.58 11.03 -6.41
N ASN A 40 -23.94 9.78 -6.70
CA ASN A 40 -24.05 8.74 -5.68
C ASN A 40 -22.66 8.33 -5.18
N THR A 41 -21.70 8.17 -6.08
CA THR A 41 -20.31 7.86 -5.75
C THR A 41 -19.68 8.95 -4.87
N LYS A 42 -19.89 10.23 -5.17
CA LYS A 42 -19.44 11.34 -4.32
C LYS A 42 -20.04 11.29 -2.92
N LYS A 43 -21.32 10.93 -2.79
CA LYS A 43 -21.98 10.77 -1.48
C LYS A 43 -21.37 9.60 -0.69
N LEU A 44 -21.17 8.45 -1.32
CA LEU A 44 -20.55 7.28 -0.70
C LEU A 44 -19.12 7.60 -0.22
N LEU A 45 -18.30 8.18 -1.10
CA LEU A 45 -16.93 8.59 -0.74
C LEU A 45 -16.93 9.63 0.40
N SER A 46 -17.87 10.57 0.41
CA SER A 46 -17.95 11.58 1.47
C SER A 46 -18.40 11.02 2.82
N SER A 47 -19.09 9.87 2.84
CA SER A 47 -19.47 9.18 4.08
C SER A 47 -18.37 8.29 4.65
N GLU A 48 -17.38 7.92 3.84
CA GLU A 48 -16.25 7.10 4.28
C GLU A 48 -15.29 7.89 5.18
N LYS A 49 -14.82 7.23 6.24
CA LYS A 49 -13.78 7.79 7.12
C LYS A 49 -12.42 7.39 6.57
N VAL A 50 -11.60 8.38 6.23
CA VAL A 50 -10.27 8.15 5.68
C VAL A 50 -9.17 8.57 6.65
N TYR A 51 -8.12 7.77 6.68
CA TYR A 51 -6.93 7.99 7.51
C TYR A 51 -5.68 7.69 6.69
N ILE A 52 -4.56 8.32 7.04
CA ILE A 52 -3.24 7.99 6.52
C ILE A 52 -2.60 7.03 7.53
N GLY A 53 -2.38 5.78 7.12
CA GLY A 53 -1.57 4.81 7.85
C GLY A 53 -0.09 4.91 7.48
N SER A 54 0.74 4.10 8.14
CA SER A 54 2.17 3.99 7.83
C SER A 54 2.44 3.42 6.42
N ASP A 55 1.46 2.72 5.84
CA ASP A 55 1.50 2.23 4.45
C ASP A 55 1.67 3.38 3.43
N MET A 56 1.24 4.60 3.79
CA MET A 56 1.35 5.77 2.94
C MET A 56 2.68 6.52 3.08
N ASP A 57 3.51 6.20 4.06
CA ASP A 57 4.79 6.89 4.27
C ASP A 57 5.73 6.64 3.08
N GLU A 58 5.82 5.39 2.62
CA GLU A 58 6.59 5.05 1.43
C GLU A 58 6.02 5.71 0.16
N PHE A 59 4.69 5.79 0.05
CA PHE A 59 4.02 6.48 -1.04
C PHE A 59 4.38 7.98 -1.09
N ILE A 60 4.42 8.65 0.08
CA ILE A 60 4.84 10.04 0.21
C ILE A 60 6.30 10.21 -0.21
N ILE A 61 7.19 9.35 0.28
CA ILE A 61 8.63 9.40 -0.03
C ILE A 61 8.88 9.20 -1.52
N ASN A 62 8.12 8.32 -2.17
CA ASN A 62 8.24 8.03 -3.60
C ASN A 62 7.91 9.23 -4.50
N TYR A 63 7.25 10.27 -3.98
CA TYR A 63 7.07 11.53 -4.71
C TYR A 63 8.26 12.48 -4.65
N ILE A 64 9.24 12.21 -3.80
CA ILE A 64 10.48 12.98 -3.80
C ILE A 64 11.25 12.61 -5.10
N PRO A 65 11.63 13.61 -5.93
CA PRO A 65 12.40 13.33 -7.14
C PRO A 65 13.71 12.61 -6.82
N LYS A 66 14.21 11.80 -7.76
CA LYS A 66 15.47 11.09 -7.58
C LYS A 66 16.67 11.99 -7.93
N GLY A 67 17.81 11.74 -7.29
CA GLY A 67 19.08 12.42 -7.58
C GLY A 67 19.08 13.91 -7.22
N HIS A 68 19.70 14.74 -8.08
CA HIS A 68 19.90 16.18 -7.86
C HIS A 68 18.61 16.93 -7.49
N GLU A 69 17.52 16.68 -8.23
CA GLU A 69 16.24 17.35 -7.99
C GLU A 69 15.63 16.95 -6.63
N GLY A 70 15.88 15.71 -6.16
CA GLY A 70 15.52 15.28 -4.81
C GLY A 70 16.26 16.03 -3.73
N ASN A 71 17.57 16.24 -3.92
CA ASN A 71 18.39 17.05 -3.02
C ASN A 71 17.89 18.50 -2.96
N LEU A 72 17.56 19.10 -4.11
CA LEU A 72 16.99 20.43 -4.17
C LEU A 72 15.63 20.52 -3.47
N PHE A 73 14.79 19.48 -3.60
CA PHE A 73 13.51 19.42 -2.91
C PHE A 73 13.68 19.32 -1.40
N ARG A 74 14.57 18.45 -0.91
CA ARG A 74 14.92 18.33 0.52
C ARG A 74 15.52 19.61 1.09
N VAL A 75 16.32 20.34 0.31
CA VAL A 75 16.79 21.68 0.66
C VAL A 75 15.62 22.67 0.83
N CYS A 76 14.58 22.56 0.00
CA CYS A 76 13.38 23.37 0.17
C CYS A 76 12.57 23.00 1.43
N ILE A 77 12.47 21.71 1.77
CA ILE A 77 11.90 21.24 3.05
C ILE A 77 12.66 21.87 4.22
N ALA A 78 14.00 21.75 4.24
CA ALA A 78 14.83 22.30 5.29
C ALA A 78 14.61 23.82 5.47
N LYS A 79 14.56 24.56 4.36
CA LYS A 79 14.31 26.02 4.38
C LYS A 79 12.93 26.36 4.95
N TYR A 80 11.91 25.60 4.59
CA TYR A 80 10.56 25.80 5.11
C TYR A 80 10.51 25.67 6.64
N HIS A 81 11.24 24.69 7.18
CA HIS A 81 11.34 24.41 8.61
C HIS A 81 12.42 25.20 9.35
N ASN A 82 13.05 26.19 8.71
CA ASN A 82 14.20 26.94 9.26
C ASN A 82 15.34 26.03 9.77
N ARG A 83 15.59 24.92 9.07
CA ARG A 83 16.67 23.96 9.36
C ARG A 83 17.89 24.23 8.52
N LEU A 84 19.05 23.85 9.06
CA LEU A 84 20.29 23.84 8.30
C LEU A 84 20.22 22.78 7.21
N HIS A 85 20.72 23.14 6.03
CA HIS A 85 20.96 22.20 4.96
C HIS A 85 22.46 22.11 4.65
N PRO A 86 23.01 20.90 4.56
CA PRO A 86 24.32 20.68 3.98
C PRO A 86 24.36 21.05 2.49
N ARG A 87 25.53 21.48 2.02
CA ARG A 87 25.79 21.70 0.60
C ARG A 87 26.52 20.48 0.07
N PHE A 88 25.86 19.69 -0.77
CA PHE A 88 26.41 18.43 -1.26
C PHE A 88 26.90 18.48 -2.70
N GLU A 89 26.45 19.47 -3.47
CA GLU A 89 26.78 19.59 -4.88
C GLU A 89 27.30 20.99 -5.19
N ASN A 90 28.21 21.06 -6.16
CA ASN A 90 28.70 22.31 -6.70
C ASN A 90 27.65 22.95 -7.63
N TYR A 91 27.98 24.12 -8.19
CA TYR A 91 27.08 24.85 -9.09
C TYR A 91 26.78 24.12 -10.42
N LYS A 92 27.46 23.01 -10.71
CA LYS A 92 27.26 22.14 -11.87
C LYS A 92 26.46 20.87 -11.54
N GLY A 93 26.04 20.68 -10.29
CA GLY A 93 25.36 19.46 -9.84
C GLY A 93 26.30 18.29 -9.56
N GLU A 94 27.61 18.51 -9.50
CA GLU A 94 28.59 17.46 -9.19
C GLU A 94 28.81 17.38 -7.67
N PRO A 95 28.99 16.19 -7.09
CA PRO A 95 29.25 16.02 -5.65
C PRO A 95 30.48 16.84 -5.19
N ILE A 96 30.34 17.51 -4.05
CA ILE A 96 31.47 18.19 -3.39
C ILE A 96 32.35 17.12 -2.74
N ILE A 97 33.55 16.93 -3.29
CA ILE A 97 34.57 16.05 -2.73
C ILE A 97 35.36 16.87 -1.70
N ASP A 98 34.90 16.87 -0.45
CA ASP A 98 35.65 17.41 0.69
C ASP A 98 35.77 16.35 1.79
N SER A 99 36.83 16.44 2.59
CA SER A 99 37.09 15.66 3.80
C SER A 99 35.95 15.69 4.82
N SER A 100 35.05 16.69 4.75
CA SER A 100 33.85 16.83 5.57
C SER A 100 32.63 16.05 5.03
N TYR A 101 32.70 15.52 3.80
CA TYR A 101 31.64 14.71 3.21
C TYR A 101 31.56 13.35 3.89
N ASN A 102 30.48 13.13 4.63
CA ASN A 102 30.17 11.85 5.25
C ASN A 102 28.86 11.29 4.69
N LYS A 103 28.94 10.17 3.97
CA LYS A 103 27.78 9.46 3.41
C LYS A 103 26.72 9.13 4.48
N PHE A 104 27.13 8.81 5.70
CA PHE A 104 26.19 8.56 6.81
C PHE A 104 25.43 9.82 7.22
N ALA A 105 26.11 10.97 7.30
CA ALA A 105 25.45 12.23 7.64
C ALA A 105 24.45 12.66 6.56
N LEU A 106 24.75 12.37 5.28
CA LEU A 106 23.82 12.57 4.17
C LEU A 106 22.56 11.72 4.34
N LEU A 107 22.71 10.41 4.56
CA LEU A 107 21.56 9.51 4.73
C LEU A 107 20.66 9.94 5.89
N LEU A 108 21.25 10.28 7.05
CA LEU A 108 20.51 10.77 8.21
C LEU A 108 19.77 12.07 7.91
N TRP A 109 20.38 12.98 7.17
CA TRP A 109 19.74 14.23 6.78
C TRP A 109 18.58 14.00 5.81
N GLU A 110 18.77 13.12 4.80
CA GLU A 110 17.73 12.78 3.85
C GLU A 110 16.53 12.12 4.53
N GLU A 111 16.77 11.17 5.42
CA GLU A 111 15.75 10.51 6.22
C GLU A 111 15.01 11.51 7.11
N HIS A 112 15.74 12.43 7.77
CA HIS A 112 15.12 13.48 8.57
C HIS A 112 14.21 14.40 7.73
N MET A 113 14.62 14.76 6.50
CA MET A 113 13.78 15.57 5.60
C MET A 113 12.55 14.80 5.11
N ASN A 114 12.69 13.49 4.85
CA ASN A 114 11.56 12.63 4.51
C ASN A 114 10.53 12.61 5.66
N ASN A 115 11.00 12.47 6.90
CA ASN A 115 10.12 12.47 8.08
C ASN A 115 9.39 13.81 8.28
N LEU A 116 10.06 14.93 8.00
CA LEU A 116 9.41 16.25 8.03
C LEU A 116 8.32 16.37 6.96
N LEU A 117 8.59 15.89 5.74
CA LEU A 117 7.58 15.86 4.68
C LEU A 117 6.37 15.02 5.07
N ILE A 118 6.59 13.82 5.61
CA ILE A 118 5.52 12.93 6.08
C ILE A 118 4.68 13.64 7.14
N SER A 119 5.31 14.26 8.13
CA SER A 119 4.61 15.00 9.19
C SER A 119 3.80 16.17 8.62
N ASP A 120 4.36 16.94 7.68
CA ASP A 120 3.65 18.06 7.04
C ASP A 120 2.42 17.58 6.25
N VAL A 121 2.56 16.47 5.52
CA VAL A 121 1.46 15.84 4.79
C VAL A 121 0.36 15.38 5.74
N GLN A 122 0.74 14.67 6.82
CA GLN A 122 -0.20 14.19 7.83
C GLN A 122 -0.94 15.36 8.52
N ASN A 123 -0.27 16.47 8.77
CA ASN A 123 -0.87 17.66 9.36
C ASN A 123 -1.88 18.35 8.42
N LEU A 124 -1.64 18.34 7.11
CA LEU A 124 -2.55 18.92 6.12
C LEU A 124 -3.70 18.01 5.72
N PHE A 125 -3.48 16.70 5.82
CA PHE A 125 -4.50 15.71 5.57
C PHE A 125 -5.61 15.84 6.61
N THR A 126 -6.82 16.11 6.14
CA THR A 126 -7.99 16.15 7.01
C THR A 126 -9.20 15.59 6.29
N GLN A 127 -10.13 14.99 7.04
CA GLN A 127 -11.41 14.52 6.51
C GLN A 127 -12.16 15.64 5.76
N LYS A 128 -12.09 16.88 6.28
CA LYS A 128 -12.71 18.05 5.64
C LYS A 128 -12.10 18.33 4.27
N ASN A 129 -10.77 18.28 4.16
CA ASN A 129 -10.07 18.49 2.91
C ASN A 129 -10.32 17.34 1.91
N PHE A 130 -10.44 16.11 2.39
CA PHE A 130 -10.85 14.97 1.57
C PHE A 130 -12.25 15.16 0.97
N ILE A 131 -13.25 15.48 1.79
CA ILE A 131 -14.63 15.74 1.31
C ILE A 131 -14.64 16.92 0.33
N ASN A 132 -13.84 17.96 0.60
CA ASN A 132 -13.69 19.10 -0.31
C ASN A 132 -13.10 18.68 -1.66
N PHE A 133 -12.09 17.79 -1.66
CA PHE A 133 -11.51 17.22 -2.87
C PHE A 133 -12.52 16.39 -3.65
N VAL A 134 -13.27 15.51 -2.99
CA VAL A 134 -14.32 14.68 -3.62
C VAL A 134 -15.38 15.55 -4.30
N ASN A 135 -15.82 16.62 -3.65
CA ASN A 135 -16.89 17.45 -4.19
C ASN A 135 -16.43 18.36 -5.35
N ASN A 136 -15.23 18.93 -5.24
CA ASN A 136 -14.79 20.02 -6.13
C ASN A 136 -13.73 19.63 -7.15
N LYS A 137 -13.02 18.51 -6.96
CA LYS A 137 -11.88 18.12 -7.81
C LYS A 137 -11.99 16.73 -8.42
N LEU A 138 -12.79 15.83 -7.85
CA LEU A 138 -12.91 14.44 -8.34
C LEU A 138 -13.25 14.36 -9.82
N ASP A 139 -14.12 15.23 -10.32
CA ASP A 139 -14.57 15.23 -11.71
C ASP A 139 -13.42 15.32 -12.72
N ASN A 140 -12.34 15.99 -12.35
CA ASN A 140 -11.15 16.15 -13.21
C ASN A 140 -10.34 14.85 -13.34
N TYR A 141 -10.63 13.84 -12.51
CA TYR A 141 -9.84 12.61 -12.40
C TYR A 141 -10.66 11.33 -12.60
N ILE A 142 -11.95 11.47 -12.91
CA ILE A 142 -12.87 10.35 -13.11
C ILE A 142 -12.38 9.42 -14.23
N ASP A 143 -11.94 9.97 -15.36
CA ASP A 143 -11.46 9.16 -16.49
C ASP A 143 -10.18 8.40 -16.13
N GLU A 144 -9.22 9.07 -15.48
CA GLU A 144 -7.97 8.47 -14.98
C GLU A 144 -8.25 7.30 -14.01
N LEU A 145 -9.12 7.53 -13.01
CA LEU A 145 -9.49 6.52 -12.02
C LEU A 145 -10.23 5.35 -12.67
N SER A 146 -11.16 5.63 -13.59
CA SER A 146 -11.94 4.60 -14.28
C SER A 146 -11.06 3.69 -15.13
N SER A 147 -10.10 4.26 -15.87
CA SER A 147 -9.11 3.49 -16.63
C SER A 147 -8.27 2.62 -15.70
N ARG A 148 -7.74 3.19 -14.61
CA ARG A 148 -6.91 2.46 -13.65
C ARG A 148 -7.67 1.31 -12.97
N ILE A 149 -8.94 1.51 -12.60
CA ILE A 149 -9.79 0.47 -12.01
C ILE A 149 -10.11 -0.61 -13.04
N THR A 150 -10.34 -0.25 -14.29
CA THR A 150 -10.59 -1.21 -15.38
C THR A 150 -9.34 -2.06 -15.64
N GLU A 151 -8.16 -1.44 -15.66
CA GLU A 151 -6.88 -2.16 -15.76
C GLU A 151 -6.66 -3.09 -14.57
N TYR A 152 -6.97 -2.64 -13.35
CA TYR A 152 -6.90 -3.48 -12.16
C TYR A 152 -7.83 -4.69 -12.28
N LYS A 153 -9.10 -4.48 -12.61
CA LYS A 153 -10.09 -5.56 -12.79
C LYS A 153 -9.73 -6.52 -13.91
N ASN A 154 -9.05 -6.04 -14.94
CA ASN A 154 -8.58 -6.87 -16.05
C ASN A 154 -7.24 -7.57 -15.75
N LYS A 155 -6.59 -7.26 -14.62
CA LYS A 155 -5.34 -7.91 -14.23
C LYS A 155 -5.63 -9.35 -13.84
N LEU A 156 -5.03 -10.25 -14.61
CA LEU A 156 -5.22 -11.69 -14.45
C LEU A 156 -4.23 -12.19 -13.38
N VAL A 157 -4.77 -12.69 -12.28
CA VAL A 157 -4.04 -13.43 -11.24
C VAL A 157 -3.94 -14.86 -11.70
N THR A 158 -2.71 -15.35 -11.87
CA THR A 158 -2.43 -16.72 -12.29
C THR A 158 -1.70 -17.43 -11.17
N ILE A 159 -2.26 -18.53 -10.68
CA ILE A 159 -1.61 -19.43 -9.72
C ILE A 159 -1.19 -20.68 -10.49
N ASN A 160 0.11 -20.81 -10.72
CA ASN A 160 0.70 -21.99 -11.35
C ASN A 160 1.28 -22.91 -10.27
N PHE A 161 0.82 -24.16 -10.21
CA PHE A 161 1.28 -25.14 -9.23
C PHE A 161 1.63 -26.45 -9.93
N LYS A 162 2.72 -27.09 -9.51
CA LYS A 162 3.20 -28.32 -10.16
C LYS A 162 2.29 -29.53 -9.91
N ASN A 163 1.66 -29.57 -8.74
CA ASN A 163 0.76 -30.61 -8.24
C ASN A 163 -0.16 -29.97 -7.19
N LYS A 164 -1.34 -30.56 -6.95
CA LYS A 164 -2.28 -30.09 -5.92
C LYS A 164 -1.65 -29.94 -4.53
N GLU A 165 -0.74 -30.83 -4.16
CA GLU A 165 -0.02 -30.78 -2.88
C GLU A 165 0.86 -29.52 -2.72
N ASN A 166 1.37 -28.98 -3.83
CA ASN A 166 2.19 -27.77 -3.84
C ASN A 166 1.36 -26.49 -3.87
N LEU A 167 0.03 -26.59 -4.02
CA LEU A 167 -0.85 -25.43 -4.15
C LEU A 167 -0.75 -24.49 -2.93
N LEU A 168 -0.74 -25.06 -1.72
CA LEU A 168 -0.64 -24.31 -0.48
C LEU A 168 0.69 -23.53 -0.39
N GLU A 169 1.80 -24.18 -0.77
CA GLU A 169 3.11 -23.53 -0.76
C GLU A 169 3.20 -22.41 -1.82
N THR A 170 2.64 -22.64 -3.02
CA THR A 170 2.54 -21.59 -4.04
C THR A 170 1.74 -20.40 -3.53
N ILE A 171 0.57 -20.63 -2.91
CA ILE A 171 -0.27 -19.56 -2.36
C ILE A 171 0.47 -18.80 -1.27
N ALA A 172 1.13 -19.49 -0.34
CA ALA A 172 1.90 -18.85 0.73
C ALA A 172 3.01 -17.95 0.17
N ASN A 173 3.74 -18.41 -0.84
CA ASN A 173 4.77 -17.59 -1.49
C ASN A 173 4.16 -16.39 -2.25
N MET A 174 3.02 -16.57 -2.91
CA MET A 174 2.35 -15.48 -3.62
C MET A 174 1.77 -14.43 -2.67
N ILE A 175 1.30 -14.81 -1.48
CA ILE A 175 0.86 -13.86 -0.45
C ILE A 175 2.07 -13.07 0.09
N LEU A 176 3.18 -13.75 0.40
CA LEU A 176 4.41 -13.09 0.87
C LEU A 176 4.99 -12.10 -0.16
N ASN A 177 4.82 -12.38 -1.45
CA ASN A 177 5.28 -11.52 -2.54
C ASN A 177 4.23 -10.46 -2.96
N GLU A 178 3.16 -10.27 -2.20
CA GLU A 178 2.08 -9.31 -2.49
C GLU A 178 1.34 -9.54 -3.83
N GLU A 179 1.47 -10.74 -4.40
CA GLU A 179 0.77 -11.12 -5.63
C GLU A 179 -0.71 -11.46 -5.34
N LEU A 180 -0.94 -12.09 -4.19
CA LEU A 180 -2.26 -12.39 -3.64
C LEU A 180 -2.57 -11.54 -2.39
N PRO A 181 -3.85 -11.16 -2.19
CA PRO A 181 -4.28 -10.41 -1.02
C PRO A 181 -4.04 -11.19 0.27
N PHE A 182 -3.55 -10.51 1.30
CA PHE A 182 -3.29 -11.11 2.62
C PHE A 182 -4.57 -11.65 3.27
N GLU A 183 -5.73 -11.05 2.97
CA GLU A 183 -7.04 -11.47 3.47
C GLU A 183 -7.38 -12.93 3.11
N LEU A 184 -6.76 -13.47 2.05
CA LEU A 184 -6.89 -14.88 1.71
C LEU A 184 -6.29 -15.79 2.81
N SER A 185 -5.28 -15.31 3.54
CA SER A 185 -4.70 -16.06 4.66
C SER A 185 -5.72 -16.28 5.79
N HIS A 186 -6.58 -15.30 6.06
CA HIS A 186 -7.65 -15.42 7.07
C HIS A 186 -8.67 -16.51 6.73
N SER A 187 -8.98 -16.71 5.43
CA SER A 187 -9.91 -17.76 5.02
C SER A 187 -9.28 -19.15 5.04
N ILE A 188 -7.98 -19.26 4.77
CA ILE A 188 -7.24 -20.53 4.68
C ILE A 188 -6.77 -21.04 6.05
N VAL A 189 -6.33 -20.15 6.95
CA VAL A 189 -5.73 -20.53 8.24
C VAL A 189 -6.80 -20.83 9.29
N ASP A 190 -6.57 -21.91 10.04
CA ASP A 190 -7.33 -22.35 11.21
C ASP A 190 -6.91 -21.53 12.42
N MET A 191 -7.53 -20.36 12.57
CA MET A 191 -7.24 -19.41 13.65
C MET A 191 -7.49 -20.00 15.04
N ASP A 192 -8.45 -20.92 15.18
CA ASP A 192 -8.70 -21.58 16.47
C ASP A 192 -7.59 -22.56 16.80
N LYS A 193 -7.11 -23.37 15.84
CA LYS A 193 -5.92 -24.21 16.06
C LYS A 193 -4.66 -23.40 16.33
N LEU A 194 -4.46 -22.30 15.61
CA LEU A 194 -3.34 -21.39 15.84
C LEU A 194 -3.39 -20.83 17.26
N ARG A 195 -4.56 -20.34 17.70
CA ARG A 195 -4.79 -19.85 19.05
C ARG A 195 -4.54 -20.93 20.11
N ASP A 196 -5.01 -22.16 19.87
CA ASP A 196 -4.80 -23.28 20.79
C ASP A 196 -3.32 -23.63 20.94
N ASP A 197 -2.55 -23.63 19.84
CA ASP A 197 -1.12 -23.91 19.89
C ASP A 197 -0.33 -22.78 20.57
N MET A 198 -0.68 -21.53 20.24
CA MET A 198 -0.14 -20.35 20.92
C MET A 198 -0.42 -20.40 22.42
N THR A 199 -1.62 -20.81 22.84
CA THR A 199 -1.98 -20.93 24.26
C THR A 199 -1.18 -22.04 24.98
N LYS A 200 -0.82 -23.11 24.27
CA LYS A 200 0.03 -24.19 24.82
C LYS A 200 1.49 -23.78 24.98
N MET A 201 1.99 -22.91 24.11
CA MET A 201 3.39 -22.45 24.12
C MET A 201 3.58 -21.11 24.86
N ALA A 202 2.51 -20.38 25.13
CA ALA A 202 2.59 -19.04 25.73
C ALA A 202 2.89 -19.09 27.24
N THR A 203 4.09 -18.62 27.60
CA THR A 203 4.22 -17.80 28.82
C THR A 203 3.38 -16.55 28.61
N SER A 204 2.53 -16.22 29.59
CA SER A 204 1.57 -15.11 29.62
C SER A 204 2.08 -13.81 28.97
N PHE A 205 1.76 -13.58 27.69
CA PHE A 205 1.87 -12.28 27.04
C PHE A 205 0.48 -11.87 26.56
N ASP A 206 -0.18 -11.02 27.35
CA ASP A 206 -1.56 -10.56 27.12
C ASP A 206 -1.75 -9.71 25.84
N MET A 207 -0.68 -9.39 25.11
CA MET A 207 -0.73 -8.48 23.95
C MET A 207 -0.45 -9.14 22.59
N TYR A 208 -0.07 -10.42 22.53
CA TYR A 208 0.26 -11.07 21.26
C TYR A 208 -0.79 -12.13 20.92
N ASN A 209 -1.55 -11.88 19.84
CA ASN A 209 -2.67 -12.72 19.44
C ASN A 209 -2.40 -13.48 18.12
N GLU A 210 -3.32 -14.35 17.75
CA GLU A 210 -3.22 -15.19 16.55
C GLU A 210 -3.12 -14.41 15.24
N PHE A 211 -3.68 -13.20 15.17
CA PHE A 211 -3.58 -12.33 13.99
C PHE A 211 -2.19 -11.71 13.90
N ASP A 212 -1.64 -11.23 15.01
CA ASP A 212 -0.27 -10.72 15.06
C ASP A 212 0.72 -11.82 14.61
N LYS A 213 0.49 -13.07 15.05
CA LYS A 213 1.30 -14.22 14.63
C LYS A 213 1.17 -14.56 13.16
N LEU A 214 -0.03 -14.44 12.60
CA LEU A 214 -0.27 -14.65 11.18
C LEU A 214 0.37 -13.56 10.32
N GLU A 215 0.40 -12.32 10.79
CA GLU A 215 1.04 -11.20 10.12
C GLU A 215 2.57 -11.34 10.16
N ASP A 216 3.14 -11.67 11.32
CA ASP A 216 4.59 -11.84 11.49
C ASP A 216 5.15 -13.07 10.76
N ASP A 217 4.43 -14.20 10.78
CA ASP A 217 4.90 -15.52 10.33
C ASP A 217 3.91 -16.18 9.34
N THR A 218 3.45 -15.42 8.35
CA THR A 218 2.36 -15.83 7.43
C THR A 218 2.58 -17.18 6.77
N LYS A 219 3.78 -17.44 6.23
CA LYS A 219 4.09 -18.70 5.56
C LYS A 219 4.09 -19.89 6.51
N TYR A 220 4.64 -19.73 7.71
CA TYR A 220 4.60 -20.78 8.72
C TYR A 220 3.16 -21.10 9.11
N CYS A 221 2.34 -20.07 9.32
CA CYS A 221 0.95 -20.25 9.72
C CYS A 221 0.11 -20.92 8.63
N LEU A 222 0.27 -20.52 7.36
CA LEU A 222 -0.40 -21.13 6.23
C LEU A 222 -0.07 -22.61 6.07
N ILE A 223 1.20 -23.00 6.24
CA ILE A 223 1.64 -24.38 6.03
C ILE A 223 1.18 -25.29 7.18
N ASN A 224 1.28 -24.83 8.42
CA ASN A 224 1.06 -25.70 9.59
C ASN A 224 -0.39 -25.70 10.11
N TYR A 225 -1.15 -24.63 9.84
CA TYR A 225 -2.52 -24.46 10.33
C TYR A 225 -3.55 -24.32 9.20
N CYS A 226 -3.31 -24.90 8.03
CA CYS A 226 -4.30 -24.88 6.95
C CYS A 226 -5.59 -25.63 7.36
N LYS A 227 -6.76 -25.00 7.15
CA LYS A 227 -8.07 -25.63 7.36
C LYS A 227 -8.39 -26.73 6.35
N TYR A 228 -7.81 -26.62 5.16
CA TYR A 228 -8.21 -27.40 3.99
C TYR A 228 -7.15 -28.42 3.58
N ASN A 229 -7.61 -29.60 3.17
CA ASN A 229 -6.77 -30.54 2.43
C ASN A 229 -6.56 -30.03 0.99
N PRO A 230 -5.58 -30.57 0.22
CA PRO A 230 -5.28 -30.08 -1.13
C PRO A 230 -6.49 -30.00 -2.09
N ASP A 231 -7.41 -30.98 -2.03
CA ASP A 231 -8.63 -30.97 -2.83
C ASP A 231 -9.67 -29.96 -2.33
N ASP A 232 -9.82 -29.83 -1.01
CA ASP A 232 -10.75 -28.86 -0.41
C ASP A 232 -10.28 -27.42 -0.64
N LEU A 233 -8.97 -27.18 -0.62
CA LEU A 233 -8.37 -25.89 -0.91
C LEU A 233 -8.65 -25.46 -2.35
N LEU A 234 -8.55 -26.40 -3.29
CA LEU A 234 -8.89 -26.17 -4.69
C LEU A 234 -10.38 -25.81 -4.86
N ASN A 235 -11.26 -26.52 -4.14
CA ASN A 235 -12.69 -26.26 -4.15
C ASN A 235 -13.04 -24.91 -3.53
N GLU A 236 -12.38 -24.53 -2.43
CA GLU A 236 -12.55 -23.24 -1.77
C GLU A 236 -12.15 -22.08 -2.68
N LEU A 237 -11.01 -22.20 -3.36
CA LEU A 237 -10.52 -21.17 -4.28
C LEU A 237 -11.47 -20.99 -5.48
N THR A 238 -12.00 -22.09 -6.01
CA THR A 238 -12.87 -22.05 -7.18
C THR A 238 -14.30 -21.62 -6.85
N SER A 239 -14.83 -22.05 -5.71
CA SER A 239 -16.23 -21.85 -5.33
C SER A 239 -16.45 -20.51 -4.62
N ASN A 240 -15.59 -20.17 -3.65
CA ASN A 240 -15.77 -19.01 -2.78
C ASN A 240 -14.88 -17.83 -3.17
N HIS A 241 -13.70 -18.09 -3.75
CA HIS A 241 -12.79 -17.04 -4.17
C HIS A 241 -12.82 -16.74 -5.68
N GLY A 242 -13.65 -17.45 -6.47
CA GLY A 242 -13.91 -17.13 -7.88
C GLY A 242 -12.77 -17.43 -8.84
N PHE A 243 -11.82 -18.28 -8.46
CA PHE A 243 -10.79 -18.78 -9.39
C PHE A 243 -11.39 -19.78 -10.38
N LYS A 244 -10.87 -19.79 -11.60
CA LYS A 244 -11.21 -20.76 -12.65
C LYS A 244 -10.02 -21.65 -12.94
N LEU A 245 -10.25 -22.96 -12.94
CA LEU A 245 -9.25 -23.94 -13.34
C LEU A 245 -9.19 -24.00 -14.87
N VAL A 246 -8.06 -23.61 -15.47
CA VAL A 246 -7.85 -23.61 -16.94
C VAL A 246 -7.16 -24.89 -17.39
N SER A 247 -6.26 -25.40 -16.55
CA SER A 247 -5.58 -26.68 -16.70
C SER A 247 -5.42 -27.32 -15.31
N ASN A 248 -5.07 -28.61 -15.26
CA ASN A 248 -4.91 -29.34 -13.98
C ASN A 248 -3.91 -28.67 -12.99
N ASP A 249 -3.09 -27.75 -13.49
CA ASP A 249 -1.95 -27.14 -12.81
C ASP A 249 -2.03 -25.59 -12.77
N CYS A 250 -3.16 -25.01 -13.20
CA CYS A 250 -3.30 -23.54 -13.35
C CYS A 250 -4.69 -23.03 -12.98
N LEU A 251 -4.73 -22.12 -11.99
CA LEU A 251 -5.91 -21.33 -11.62
C LEU A 251 -5.76 -19.89 -12.11
N ILE A 252 -6.83 -19.33 -12.66
CA ILE A 252 -6.89 -17.92 -13.08
C ILE A 252 -8.03 -17.19 -12.40
N LYS A 253 -7.82 -15.92 -12.06
CA LYS A 253 -8.86 -15.02 -11.59
C LYS A 253 -8.58 -13.61 -12.09
N ASN A 254 -9.63 -12.89 -12.49
CA ASN A 254 -9.54 -11.45 -12.68
C ASN A 254 -9.62 -10.77 -11.31
N LYS A 255 -8.71 -9.82 -11.01
CA LYS A 255 -8.72 -9.12 -9.72
C LYS A 255 -10.04 -8.39 -9.47
#